data_AF-A0A2V9KSW1-F1
#
_entry.id   AF-A0A2V9KSW1-F1
#
_cell.length_a   1.000
_cell.length_b   1.000
_cell.length_c   1.000
_cell.angle_alpha   90.00
_cell.angle_beta   90.00
_cell.angle_gamma   90.00
#
_symmetry.space_group_name_H-M   'P 1'
#
loop_
_entity.id
_entity.type
_entity.pdbx_description
1 polymer ?
#
loop_
_entity_poly.entity_id
_entity_poly.type
_entity_poly.pdbx_seq_one_letter_code
_entity_poly.pdbx_strand_id
1 'polypeptide(L)'
;MSEPFRASADPVLAGLSIDDRDPAAAPVLESDELCKQLDSLWLAEQCSTARQIEVQILRWHKSKRCTFEISLRRDLIGKVYATGKVYATDREDVYQVMERLARAGFGPDAEFSIPQPIAYLPSLRLLLQEKVEGLEAKGVFRFGDERQRAAAAERCARWLARFHALAPPSGQVSDVEKILRRSKDRQELLSKEGGPLADKSEW
;
A
#
# COMPACT_ATOMS: atom_id res chain seq x y z
N MET A 1 32.28 -26.45 10.43
CA MET A 1 31.09 -27.13 11.02
C MET A 1 30.03 -26.06 11.18
N SER A 2 29.03 -26.05 10.31
CA SER A 2 27.96 -25.04 10.29
C SER A 2 26.75 -25.58 11.04
N GLU A 3 26.26 -24.84 12.02
CA GLU A 3 24.98 -25.12 12.68
C GLU A 3 23.79 -24.69 11.79
N PRO A 4 22.65 -25.40 11.83
CA PRO A 4 21.47 -25.03 11.08
C PRO A 4 20.68 -23.90 11.75
N PHE A 5 20.16 -23.03 10.89
CA PHE A 5 19.20 -21.95 11.13
C PHE A 5 18.06 -22.37 12.09
N ARG A 6 17.98 -21.72 13.26
CA ARG A 6 16.79 -21.74 14.13
C ARG A 6 15.99 -20.46 13.90
N ALA A 7 14.82 -20.61 13.29
CA ALA A 7 13.80 -19.57 13.29
C ALA A 7 13.33 -19.36 14.74
N SER A 8 13.67 -18.21 15.34
CA SER A 8 13.09 -17.80 16.62
C SER A 8 11.76 -17.13 16.34
N ALA A 9 10.67 -17.81 16.69
CA ALA A 9 9.32 -17.27 16.63
C ALA A 9 9.05 -16.40 17.87
N ASP A 10 8.77 -15.11 17.65
CA ASP A 10 8.18 -14.25 18.68
C ASP A 10 6.69 -14.61 18.88
N PRO A 11 6.14 -14.49 20.12
CA PRO A 11 4.94 -15.22 20.53
C PRO A 11 3.59 -14.61 20.11
N VAL A 12 3.56 -13.63 19.20
CA VAL A 12 2.29 -12.98 18.78
C VAL A 12 1.65 -13.66 17.55
N LEU A 13 2.31 -14.66 16.95
CA LEU A 13 1.81 -15.40 15.77
C LEU A 13 1.17 -16.76 16.08
N ALA A 14 0.80 -17.04 17.34
CA ALA A 14 0.22 -18.34 17.73
C ALA A 14 -1.25 -18.57 17.29
N GLY A 15 -1.79 -17.81 16.33
CA GLY A 15 -3.22 -17.86 15.97
C GLY A 15 -3.56 -18.08 14.49
N LEU A 16 -2.59 -18.13 13.58
CA LEU A 16 -2.86 -18.35 12.16
C LEU A 16 -2.49 -19.78 11.79
N SER A 17 -3.46 -20.68 11.95
CA SER A 17 -3.46 -22.02 11.36
C SER A 17 -3.07 -21.92 9.88
N ILE A 18 -2.10 -22.74 9.48
CA ILE A 18 -1.43 -22.79 8.17
C ILE A 18 -2.37 -23.33 7.05
N ASP A 19 -3.68 -23.40 7.28
CA ASP A 19 -4.61 -24.18 6.46
C ASP A 19 -5.55 -23.35 5.56
N ASP A 20 -5.22 -22.08 5.29
CA ASP A 20 -6.03 -21.19 4.44
C ASP A 20 -5.17 -20.59 3.31
N ARG A 21 -4.41 -21.45 2.61
CA ARG A 21 -3.59 -21.08 1.42
C ARG A 21 -4.51 -20.65 0.27
N ASP A 22 -4.84 -19.37 0.23
CA ASP A 22 -5.35 -18.71 -0.97
C ASP A 22 -4.20 -18.64 -2.01
N PRO A 23 -4.41 -19.08 -3.27
CA PRO A 23 -3.38 -19.12 -4.32
C PRO A 23 -2.75 -17.76 -4.64
N ALA A 24 -3.31 -16.64 -4.17
CA ALA A 24 -2.69 -15.33 -4.29
C ALA A 24 -1.48 -15.11 -3.35
N ALA A 25 -1.34 -15.90 -2.27
CA ALA A 25 -0.26 -15.77 -1.27
C ALA A 25 0.98 -16.57 -1.61
N ALA A 26 0.75 -17.75 -2.19
CA ALA A 26 1.76 -18.77 -2.39
C ALA A 26 2.99 -18.28 -3.20
N PRO A 27 2.86 -17.45 -4.25
CA PRO A 27 4.04 -17.06 -5.05
C PRO A 27 4.98 -16.09 -4.33
N VAL A 28 4.50 -15.33 -3.34
CA VAL A 28 5.32 -14.36 -2.59
C VAL A 28 6.10 -15.04 -1.47
N LEU A 29 5.57 -16.16 -0.98
CA LEU A 29 6.15 -16.94 0.11
C LEU A 29 7.15 -18.00 -0.40
N GLU A 30 7.14 -18.34 -1.69
CA GLU A 30 8.10 -19.27 -2.29
C GLU A 30 9.22 -18.49 -3.00
N SER A 31 10.19 -18.12 -2.16
CA SER A 31 11.12 -17.00 -2.20
C SER A 31 12.21 -16.96 -3.29
N ASP A 32 12.15 -17.74 -4.37
CA ASP A 32 13.24 -17.75 -5.37
C ASP A 32 12.98 -16.81 -6.56
N GLU A 33 11.75 -16.77 -7.08
CA GLU A 33 11.41 -15.92 -8.22
C GLU A 33 11.38 -14.45 -7.82
N LEU A 34 10.90 -14.14 -6.61
CA LEU A 34 10.97 -12.80 -6.04
C LEU A 34 12.43 -12.33 -5.94
N CYS A 35 13.32 -13.14 -5.39
CA CYS A 35 14.74 -12.79 -5.29
C CYS A 35 15.36 -12.55 -6.67
N LYS A 36 15.12 -13.43 -7.66
CA LYS A 36 15.64 -13.27 -9.03
C LYS A 36 15.17 -11.98 -9.70
N GLN A 37 13.89 -11.65 -9.60
CA GLN A 37 13.32 -10.44 -10.20
C GLN A 37 13.83 -9.17 -9.51
N LEU A 38 13.87 -9.18 -8.17
CA LEU A 38 14.41 -8.07 -7.38
C LEU A 38 15.91 -7.88 -7.62
N ASP A 39 16.65 -8.97 -7.74
CA ASP A 39 18.06 -8.93 -8.09
C ASP A 39 18.24 -8.31 -9.46
N SER A 40 17.50 -8.73 -10.48
CA SER A 40 17.58 -8.17 -11.83
C SER A 40 17.27 -6.67 -11.86
N LEU A 41 16.23 -6.23 -11.15
CA LEU A 41 15.87 -4.81 -11.05
C LEU A 41 16.96 -3.98 -10.38
N TRP A 42 17.50 -4.43 -9.25
CA TRP A 42 18.51 -3.68 -8.49
C TRP A 42 19.96 -3.95 -8.94
N LEU A 43 20.21 -4.94 -9.80
CA LEU A 43 21.51 -5.16 -10.45
C LEU A 43 21.74 -4.14 -11.57
N ALA A 44 20.68 -3.59 -12.16
CA ALA A 44 20.78 -2.46 -13.10
C ALA A 44 21.42 -1.22 -12.45
N GLU A 45 21.39 -1.11 -11.11
CA GLU A 45 21.95 -0.01 -10.32
C GLU A 45 23.33 -0.31 -9.68
N GLN A 46 24.08 -1.31 -10.16
CA GLN A 46 25.45 -1.64 -9.71
C GLN A 46 25.57 -1.99 -8.20
N CYS A 47 25.43 -3.27 -7.84
CA CYS A 47 26.17 -3.84 -6.71
C CYS A 47 26.10 -5.38 -6.71
N SER A 48 27.24 -6.03 -6.81
CA SER A 48 27.45 -7.47 -6.70
C SER A 48 27.66 -7.89 -5.24
N THR A 49 27.17 -9.09 -4.91
CA THR A 49 27.39 -9.91 -3.70
C THR A 49 26.40 -9.78 -2.52
N ALA A 50 25.92 -10.95 -2.08
CA ALA A 50 25.17 -11.28 -0.85
C ALA A 50 24.03 -10.33 -0.41
N ARG A 51 23.00 -10.21 -1.24
CA ARG A 51 21.77 -9.49 -0.86
C ARG A 51 20.89 -10.37 0.02
N GLN A 52 20.69 -9.97 1.26
CA GLN A 52 19.66 -10.56 2.11
C GLN A 52 18.36 -9.77 1.92
N ILE A 53 17.37 -10.40 1.30
CA ILE A 53 16.01 -9.88 1.14
C ILE A 53 15.19 -10.39 2.33
N GLU A 54 14.68 -9.49 3.16
CA GLU A 54 13.73 -9.83 4.23
C GLU A 54 12.35 -9.32 3.82
N VAL A 55 11.32 -10.17 3.91
CA VAL A 55 9.93 -9.83 3.59
C VAL A 55 9.09 -9.92 4.86
N GLN A 56 8.35 -8.86 5.17
CA GLN A 56 7.42 -8.82 6.29
C GLN A 56 6.01 -8.51 5.79
N ILE A 57 5.07 -9.44 5.99
CA ILE A 57 3.67 -9.20 5.62
C ILE A 57 3.08 -8.11 6.52
N LEU A 58 2.57 -7.04 5.91
CA LEU A 58 1.92 -5.93 6.60
C LEU A 58 0.40 -6.12 6.64
N ARG A 59 -0.19 -6.56 5.53
CA ARG A 59 -1.63 -6.69 5.43
C ARG A 59 -2.06 -7.73 4.41
N TRP A 60 -3.01 -8.56 4.84
CA TRP A 60 -3.65 -9.54 3.99
C TRP A 60 -5.08 -9.12 3.64
N HIS A 61 -5.41 -9.09 2.35
CA HIS A 61 -6.79 -8.96 1.86
C HIS A 61 -7.14 -10.21 1.05
N LYS A 62 -7.87 -11.15 1.69
CA LYS A 62 -8.25 -12.44 1.09
C LYS A 62 -8.79 -12.26 -0.33
N SER A 63 -8.23 -13.04 -1.25
CA SER A 63 -8.55 -13.10 -2.68
C SER A 63 -8.43 -11.78 -3.46
N LYS A 64 -7.75 -10.77 -2.91
CA LYS A 64 -7.55 -9.48 -3.57
C LYS A 64 -6.09 -9.10 -3.69
N ARG A 65 -5.39 -9.00 -2.56
CA ARG A 65 -3.98 -8.57 -2.53
C ARG A 65 -3.30 -8.87 -1.20
N CYS A 66 -1.98 -9.01 -1.27
CA CYS A 66 -1.08 -9.01 -0.13
C CYS A 66 -0.20 -7.75 -0.17
N THR A 67 -0.09 -7.05 0.95
CA THR A 67 0.87 -5.96 1.12
C THR A 67 1.94 -6.38 2.10
N PHE A 68 3.20 -6.15 1.75
CA PHE A 68 4.36 -6.49 2.56
C PHE A 68 5.44 -5.42 2.45
N GLU A 69 6.30 -5.37 3.46
CA GLU A 69 7.53 -4.62 3.44
C GLU A 69 8.66 -5.51 2.94
N ILE A 70 9.54 -4.94 2.14
CA ILE A 70 10.79 -5.55 1.70
C ILE A 70 11.91 -4.73 2.30
N SER A 71 12.82 -5.39 3.03
CA SER A 71 14.09 -4.78 3.40
C SER A 71 15.21 -5.49 2.65
N LEU A 72 16.04 -4.70 1.98
CA LEU A 72 17.20 -5.15 1.22
C LEU A 72 18.45 -4.65 1.94
N ARG A 73 19.30 -5.56 2.41
CA ARG A 73 20.64 -5.19 2.90
C ARG A 73 21.57 -4.99 1.72
N ARG A 74 22.11 -3.78 1.53
CA ARG A 74 23.27 -3.51 0.66
C ARG A 74 24.49 -3.27 1.54
N ASP A 75 25.51 -4.10 1.41
CA ASP A 75 26.68 -4.15 2.30
C ASP A 75 27.40 -2.80 2.51
N LEU A 76 27.32 -1.89 1.52
CA LEU A 76 27.97 -0.57 1.56
C LEU A 76 27.00 0.61 1.73
N ILE A 77 25.69 0.42 1.49
CA ILE A 77 24.69 1.50 1.40
C ILE A 77 23.64 1.41 2.54
N GLY A 78 23.67 0.33 3.32
CA GLY A 78 22.72 0.09 4.41
C GLY A 78 21.46 -0.63 3.94
N LYS A 79 20.40 -0.60 4.78
CA LYS A 79 19.11 -1.22 4.47
C LYS A 79 18.25 -0.28 3.63
N VAL A 80 17.77 -0.75 2.49
CA VAL A 80 16.75 -0.08 1.68
C VAL A 80 15.40 -0.72 1.95
N TYR A 81 14.37 0.11 2.17
CA TYR A 81 13.02 -0.35 2.43
C TYR A 81 12.09 0.00 1.26
N ALA A 82 11.24 -0.96 0.87
CA ALA A 82 10.20 -0.76 -0.13
C ALA A 82 8.90 -1.43 0.32
N THR A 83 7.78 -0.97 -0.22
CA THR A 83 6.49 -1.66 -0.03
C THR A 83 6.15 -2.45 -1.29
N GLY A 84 5.93 -3.75 -1.11
CA GLY A 84 5.43 -4.65 -2.13
C GLY A 84 3.91 -4.86 -2.01
N LYS A 85 3.22 -4.88 -3.14
CA LYS A 85 1.80 -5.22 -3.25
C LYS A 85 1.60 -6.27 -4.34
N VAL A 86 1.31 -7.51 -3.94
CA VAL A 86 0.92 -8.59 -4.86
C VAL A 86 -0.57 -8.64 -5.02
N TYR A 87 -1.03 -8.69 -6.26
CA TYR A 87 -2.43 -8.72 -6.62
C TYR A 87 -2.88 -10.12 -7.06
N ALA A 88 -4.13 -10.45 -6.76
CA ALA A 88 -4.76 -11.71 -7.20
C ALA A 88 -5.06 -11.73 -8.71
N THR A 89 -5.07 -10.57 -9.37
CA THR A 89 -5.20 -10.39 -10.82
C THR A 89 -4.07 -9.48 -11.32
N ASP A 90 -3.77 -9.53 -12.60
CA ASP A 90 -2.84 -8.55 -13.19
C ASP A 90 -3.37 -7.13 -13.01
N ARG A 91 -2.49 -6.20 -12.62
CA ARG A 91 -2.80 -4.82 -12.21
C ARG A 91 -1.71 -3.84 -12.62
N GLU A 92 -1.07 -4.07 -13.77
CA GLU A 92 -0.12 -3.11 -14.36
C GLU A 92 -0.75 -1.72 -14.53
N ASP A 93 -2.07 -1.65 -14.76
CA ASP A 93 -2.86 -0.42 -14.81
C ASP A 93 -2.59 0.52 -13.61
N VAL A 94 -2.39 -0.05 -12.41
CA VAL A 94 -2.12 0.71 -11.19
C VAL A 94 -0.75 1.39 -11.26
N TYR A 95 0.27 0.68 -11.73
CA TYR A 95 1.63 1.23 -11.91
C TYR A 95 1.60 2.38 -12.91
N GLN A 96 0.96 2.19 -14.07
CA GLN A 96 0.83 3.21 -15.10
C GLN A 96 0.03 4.44 -14.63
N VAL A 97 -0.96 4.27 -13.75
CA VAL A 97 -1.66 5.40 -13.11
C VAL A 97 -0.72 6.14 -12.16
N MET A 98 0.05 5.44 -11.34
CA MET A 98 1.02 6.07 -10.43
C MET A 98 2.08 6.88 -11.20
N GLU A 99 2.64 6.33 -12.29
CA GLU A 99 3.60 7.06 -13.13
C GLU A 99 3.00 8.32 -13.77
N ARG A 100 1.73 8.26 -14.18
CA ARG A 100 1.01 9.42 -14.72
C ARG A 100 0.78 10.48 -13.65
N LEU A 101 0.41 10.07 -12.43
CA LEU A 101 0.24 10.98 -11.30
C LEU A 101 1.56 11.65 -10.91
N ALA A 102 2.65 10.88 -10.81
CA ALA A 102 3.97 11.43 -10.50
C ALA A 102 4.35 12.54 -11.50
N ARG A 103 4.18 12.28 -12.80
CA ARG A 103 4.41 13.27 -13.88
C ARG A 103 3.45 14.46 -13.85
N ALA A 104 2.24 14.28 -13.33
CA ALA A 104 1.23 15.34 -13.23
C ALA A 104 1.40 16.27 -12.02
N GLY A 105 2.50 16.16 -11.27
CA GLY A 105 2.81 17.03 -10.14
C GLY A 105 2.59 16.41 -8.77
N PHE A 106 2.60 15.08 -8.69
CA PHE A 106 2.62 14.28 -7.46
C PHE A 106 3.95 13.49 -7.29
N GLY A 107 5.02 13.97 -7.92
CA GLY A 107 6.37 13.41 -7.80
C GLY A 107 6.99 13.58 -6.40
N PRO A 108 8.23 13.09 -6.19
CA PRO A 108 8.83 12.98 -4.85
C PRO A 108 9.07 14.35 -4.19
N ASP A 109 9.35 15.38 -4.98
CA ASP A 109 9.62 16.73 -4.50
C ASP A 109 8.34 17.56 -4.23
N ALA A 110 7.16 16.99 -4.52
CA ALA A 110 5.89 17.69 -4.30
C ALA A 110 5.46 17.58 -2.83
N GLU A 111 4.99 18.68 -2.23
CA GLU A 111 4.43 18.65 -0.86
C GLU A 111 3.30 17.63 -0.72
N PHE A 112 2.47 17.52 -1.75
CA PHE A 112 1.39 16.56 -1.87
C PHE A 112 1.78 15.50 -2.91
N SER A 113 2.69 14.62 -2.54
CA SER A 113 3.18 13.53 -3.37
C SER A 113 2.31 12.27 -3.25
N ILE A 114 2.61 11.29 -4.11
CA ILE A 114 2.25 9.89 -3.92
C ILE A 114 3.54 9.08 -3.66
N PRO A 115 3.45 7.87 -3.05
CA PRO A 115 4.59 6.98 -2.99
C PRO A 115 5.15 6.74 -4.39
N GLN A 116 6.47 6.84 -4.56
CA GLN A 116 7.05 6.65 -5.89
C GLN A 116 6.86 5.21 -6.39
N PRO A 117 6.33 5.01 -7.62
CA PRO A 117 6.27 3.69 -8.22
C PRO A 117 7.69 3.26 -8.64
N ILE A 118 8.21 2.18 -8.04
CA ILE A 118 9.56 1.67 -8.33
C ILE A 118 9.50 0.77 -9.57
N ALA A 119 8.62 -0.24 -9.55
CA ALA A 119 8.45 -1.18 -10.66
C ALA A 119 7.13 -1.93 -10.58
N TYR A 120 6.69 -2.47 -11.72
CA TYR A 120 5.71 -3.54 -11.78
C TYR A 120 6.39 -4.80 -12.32
N LEU A 121 6.21 -5.93 -11.64
CA LEU A 121 6.73 -7.24 -12.02
C LEU A 121 5.56 -8.15 -12.43
N PRO A 122 5.24 -8.24 -13.74
CA PRO A 122 4.04 -8.94 -14.22
C PRO A 122 4.00 -10.41 -13.84
N SER A 123 5.15 -11.11 -13.88
CA SER A 123 5.26 -12.53 -13.52
C SER A 123 4.81 -12.81 -12.08
N LEU A 124 4.98 -11.83 -11.19
CA LEU A 124 4.60 -11.90 -9.79
C LEU A 124 3.31 -11.12 -9.48
N ARG A 125 2.75 -10.39 -10.45
CA ARG A 125 1.69 -9.40 -10.28
C ARG A 125 1.99 -8.45 -9.12
N LEU A 126 3.25 -8.06 -9.02
CA LEU A 126 3.81 -7.34 -7.89
C LEU A 126 4.09 -5.89 -8.29
N LEU A 127 3.47 -4.96 -7.56
CA LEU A 127 3.82 -3.54 -7.56
C LEU A 127 4.81 -3.27 -6.44
N LEU A 128 5.97 -2.72 -6.79
CA LEU A 128 6.95 -2.16 -5.87
C LEU A 128 6.82 -0.65 -5.84
N GLN A 129 6.80 -0.09 -4.64
CA GLN A 129 6.73 1.35 -4.43
C GLN A 129 7.60 1.76 -3.23
N GLU A 130 7.95 3.03 -3.18
CA GLU A 130 8.58 3.68 -2.03
C GLU A 130 7.84 3.33 -0.73
N LYS A 131 8.61 3.07 0.33
CA LYS A 131 8.07 3.04 1.69
C LYS A 131 7.95 4.48 2.20
N VAL A 132 6.72 4.92 2.46
CA VAL A 132 6.46 6.24 3.04
C VAL A 132 6.38 6.10 4.55
N GLU A 133 7.28 6.78 5.23
CA GLU A 133 7.28 6.88 6.69
C GLU A 133 6.28 7.94 7.17
N GLY A 134 5.70 7.73 8.35
CA GLY A 134 4.85 8.70 9.00
C GLY A 134 3.59 8.13 9.63
N LEU A 135 2.78 9.01 10.20
CA LEU A 135 1.52 8.66 10.85
C LEU A 135 0.39 8.58 9.83
N GLU A 136 -0.38 7.50 9.87
CA GLU A 136 -1.61 7.40 9.09
C GLU A 136 -2.62 8.47 9.56
N ALA A 137 -3.22 9.19 8.61
CA ALA A 137 -4.29 10.15 8.92
C ALA A 137 -5.43 9.51 9.74
N LYS A 138 -5.74 8.23 9.49
CA LYS A 138 -6.71 7.45 10.27
C LYS A 138 -6.33 7.39 11.76
N GLY A 139 -5.05 7.23 12.07
CA GLY A 139 -4.56 7.24 13.44
C GLY A 139 -4.77 8.61 14.10
N VAL A 140 -4.45 9.69 13.38
CA VAL A 140 -4.67 11.07 13.84
C VAL A 140 -6.15 11.34 14.09
N PHE A 141 -7.04 10.92 13.19
CA PHE A 141 -8.48 11.08 13.38
C PHE A 141 -9.03 10.30 14.57
N ARG A 142 -8.43 9.15 14.89
CA ARG A 142 -8.90 8.28 15.97
C ARG A 142 -8.39 8.71 17.34
N PHE A 143 -7.15 9.17 17.43
CA PHE A 143 -6.46 9.36 18.72
C PHE A 143 -5.93 10.78 18.94
N GLY A 144 -5.98 11.65 17.92
CA GLY A 144 -5.48 13.01 18.02
C GLY A 144 -6.44 13.96 18.74
N ASP A 145 -5.89 15.05 19.28
CA ASP A 145 -6.68 16.14 19.83
C ASP A 145 -7.48 16.88 18.73
N GLU A 146 -8.35 17.80 19.12
CA GLU A 146 -9.17 18.56 18.18
C GLU A 146 -8.34 19.34 17.14
N ARG A 147 -7.24 19.97 17.58
CA ARG A 147 -6.37 20.75 16.70
C ARG A 147 -5.66 19.87 15.69
N GLN A 148 -5.15 18.72 16.12
CA GLN A 148 -4.50 17.73 15.26
C GLN A 148 -5.49 17.18 14.22
N ARG A 149 -6.72 16.87 14.63
CA ARG A 149 -7.78 16.40 13.73
C ARG A 149 -8.16 17.46 12.69
N ALA A 150 -8.31 18.72 13.11
CA ALA A 150 -8.58 19.83 12.21
C ALA A 150 -7.45 20.02 11.17
N ALA A 151 -6.18 20.01 11.62
CA ALA A 151 -5.03 20.13 10.74
C ALA A 151 -4.93 18.96 9.74
N ALA A 152 -5.21 17.73 10.19
CA ALA A 152 -5.24 16.56 9.31
C ALA A 152 -6.35 16.66 8.26
N ALA A 153 -7.55 17.08 8.67
CA ALA A 153 -8.67 17.30 7.75
C ALA A 153 -8.33 18.35 6.68
N GLU A 154 -7.74 19.48 7.08
CA GLU A 154 -7.32 20.53 6.16
C GLU A 154 -6.27 20.02 5.16
N ARG A 155 -5.25 19.30 5.64
CA ARG A 155 -4.19 18.73 4.78
C ARG A 155 -4.76 17.71 3.80
N CYS A 156 -5.68 16.84 4.24
CA CYS A 156 -6.39 15.90 3.38
C CYS A 156 -7.24 16.63 2.32
N ALA A 157 -7.98 17.67 2.71
CA ALA A 157 -8.80 18.46 1.78
C ALA A 157 -7.94 19.14 0.71
N ARG A 158 -6.80 19.74 1.11
CA ARG A 158 -5.85 20.35 0.17
C ARG A 158 -5.24 19.33 -0.79
N TRP A 159 -4.82 18.16 -0.30
CA TRP A 159 -4.32 17.07 -1.15
C TRP A 159 -5.39 16.62 -2.17
N LEU A 160 -6.63 16.42 -1.73
CA LEU A 160 -7.72 15.98 -2.59
C LEU A 160 -8.12 17.04 -3.63
N ALA A 161 -8.17 18.31 -3.24
CA ALA A 161 -8.43 19.42 -4.15
C ALA A 161 -7.36 19.50 -5.25
N ARG A 162 -6.08 19.34 -4.87
CA ARG A 162 -4.98 19.27 -5.83
C ARG A 162 -5.11 18.06 -6.75
N PHE A 163 -5.48 16.90 -6.20
CA PHE A 163 -5.73 15.68 -6.99
C PHE A 163 -6.82 15.92 -8.03
N HIS A 164 -7.97 16.50 -7.66
CA HIS A 164 -9.03 16.81 -8.62
C HIS A 164 -8.61 17.81 -9.70
N ALA A 165 -7.71 18.74 -9.38
CA ALA A 165 -7.25 19.76 -10.33
C ALA A 165 -6.19 19.23 -11.32
N LEU A 166 -5.32 18.32 -10.88
CA LEU A 166 -4.11 17.94 -11.65
C LEU A 166 -4.10 16.48 -12.11
N ALA A 167 -4.81 15.59 -11.44
CA ALA A 167 -4.75 14.17 -11.76
C ALA A 167 -5.32 13.90 -13.17
N PRO A 168 -4.55 13.22 -14.06
CA PRO A 168 -5.07 12.84 -15.35
C PRO A 168 -6.29 11.91 -15.20
N PRO A 169 -7.30 12.03 -16.07
CA PRO A 169 -8.41 11.08 -16.09
C PRO A 169 -7.88 9.65 -16.19
N SER A 170 -8.39 8.78 -15.32
CA SER A 170 -8.03 7.36 -15.31
C SER A 170 -9.26 6.50 -15.02
N GLY A 171 -9.29 5.29 -15.61
CA GLY A 171 -10.39 4.35 -15.45
C GLY A 171 -11.60 4.60 -16.35
N GLN A 172 -12.69 3.88 -16.07
CA GLN A 172 -13.95 4.02 -16.81
C GLN A 172 -14.65 5.32 -16.42
N VAL A 173 -15.09 6.08 -17.43
CA VAL A 173 -15.98 7.23 -17.24
C VAL A 173 -17.26 6.70 -16.62
N SER A 174 -17.53 7.15 -15.40
CA SER A 174 -18.77 6.81 -14.70
C SER A 174 -19.86 7.77 -15.12
N ASP A 175 -21.03 7.22 -15.40
CA ASP A 175 -22.25 8.00 -15.68
C ASP A 175 -22.62 8.86 -14.47
N VAL A 176 -22.73 10.18 -14.70
CA VAL A 176 -23.06 11.19 -13.70
C VAL A 176 -24.39 10.86 -13.01
N GLU A 177 -25.37 10.35 -13.75
CA GLU A 177 -26.69 10.02 -13.18
C GLU A 177 -26.59 8.86 -12.18
N LYS A 178 -25.74 7.87 -12.48
CA LYS A 178 -25.46 6.75 -11.57
C LYS A 178 -24.73 7.21 -10.30
N ILE A 179 -23.84 8.20 -10.40
CA ILE A 179 -23.17 8.78 -9.24
C ILE A 179 -24.18 9.55 -8.37
N LEU A 180 -24.97 10.43 -8.97
CA LEU A 180 -25.96 11.24 -8.25
C LEU A 180 -26.98 10.37 -7.53
N ARG A 181 -27.47 9.30 -8.18
CA ARG A 181 -28.37 8.34 -7.55
C ARG A 181 -27.75 7.70 -6.32
N ARG A 182 -26.51 7.18 -6.41
CA ARG A 182 -25.81 6.58 -5.26
C ARG A 182 -25.57 7.58 -4.12
N SER A 183 -25.25 8.83 -4.45
CA SER A 183 -25.07 9.88 -3.46
C SER A 183 -26.38 10.19 -2.74
N LYS A 184 -27.50 10.26 -3.47
CA LYS A 184 -28.84 10.43 -2.90
C LYS A 184 -29.20 9.26 -1.99
N ASP A 185 -29.00 8.02 -2.45
CA ASP A 185 -29.27 6.82 -1.65
C ASP A 185 -28.46 6.81 -0.34
N ARG A 186 -27.18 7.20 -0.41
CA ARG A 186 -26.31 7.30 0.77
C ARG A 186 -26.69 8.46 1.69
N GLN A 187 -27.09 9.61 1.14
CA GLN A 187 -27.60 10.72 1.92
C GLN A 187 -28.87 10.31 2.64
N GLU A 188 -29.82 9.66 1.96
CA GLU A 188 -31.04 9.15 2.57
C GLU A 188 -30.74 8.11 3.66
N LEU A 189 -29.75 7.23 3.46
CA LEU A 189 -29.31 6.30 4.49
C LEU A 189 -28.75 7.03 5.72
N LEU A 190 -27.85 8.00 5.52
CA LEU A 190 -27.25 8.79 6.61
C LEU A 190 -28.30 9.66 7.32
N SER A 191 -29.29 10.18 6.59
CA SER A 191 -30.40 10.96 7.16
C SER A 191 -31.41 10.07 7.88
N LYS A 192 -31.65 8.83 7.41
CA LYS A 192 -32.51 7.84 8.08
C LYS A 192 -31.81 7.22 9.31
N GLU A 193 -30.49 7.07 9.27
CA GLU A 193 -29.63 6.72 10.40
C GLU A 193 -29.23 7.94 11.25
N GLY A 194 -30.04 9.01 11.24
CA GLY A 194 -30.01 10.09 12.25
C GLY A 194 -30.39 9.63 13.68
N GLY A 195 -30.19 8.36 13.98
CA GLY A 195 -30.21 7.68 15.27
C GLY A 195 -29.31 6.44 15.18
N PRO A 196 -29.28 5.57 16.19
CA PRO A 196 -28.17 5.25 17.12
C PRO A 196 -26.68 5.41 16.71
N LEU A 197 -26.33 6.01 15.55
CA LEU A 197 -24.93 6.30 15.18
C LEU A 197 -24.36 7.53 15.91
N ALA A 198 -25.22 8.44 16.40
CA ALA A 198 -24.81 9.52 17.31
C ALA A 198 -24.48 9.01 18.71
N ASP A 199 -25.19 7.97 19.19
CA ASP A 199 -24.99 7.35 20.52
C ASP A 199 -23.68 6.56 20.62
N LYS A 200 -23.00 6.29 19.50
CA LYS A 200 -21.65 5.65 19.48
C LYS A 200 -20.50 6.66 19.51
N SER A 201 -20.82 7.95 19.64
CA SER A 201 -19.85 9.03 19.82
C SER A 201 -19.91 9.67 21.20
N GLU A 202 -20.79 9.19 22.08
CA GLU A 202 -20.77 9.50 23.51
C GLU A 202 -19.96 8.41 24.22
N TRP A 203 -19.00 8.84 25.03
CA TRP A 203 -18.09 8.00 25.81
C TRP A 203 -18.76 7.48 27.07
#